data_AF-D7DYJ5-F1
#
_entry.id   AF-D7DYJ5-F1
#
_cell.length_a   1.000
_cell.length_b   1.000
_cell.length_c   1.000
_cell.angle_alpha   90.00
_cell.angle_beta   90.00
_cell.angle_gamma   90.00
#
_symmetry.space_group_name_H-M   'P 1'
#
loop_
_entity.id
_entity.type
_entity.pdbx_description
1 polymer ?
#
loop_
_entity_poly.entity_id
_entity_poly.type
_entity_poly.pdbx_seq_one_letter_code
_entity_poly.pdbx_strand_id
1 'polypeptide(L)' 'MNNMVGMELICHDGTMLQITVKNKPKTFKEAFQLAIEQETIAPSTTIVPSISLSEYACALLKTDHWFLHERP' A
#
# COMPACT_ATOMS: atom_id res chain seq x y z
N MET A 1 5.78 -12.74 17.67
CA MET A 1 4.85 -13.34 16.69
C MET A 1 4.78 -12.40 15.49
N ASN A 2 5.38 -12.77 14.36
CA ASN A 2 5.31 -12.00 13.13
C ASN A 2 3.94 -12.22 12.49
N ASN A 3 3.05 -11.22 12.58
CA ASN A 3 1.80 -11.22 11.84
C ASN A 3 2.10 -10.95 10.36
N MET A 4 2.20 -12.02 9.56
CA MET A 4 2.33 -11.89 8.12
C MET A 4 1.02 -11.34 7.53
N VAL A 5 1.13 -10.22 6.84
CA VAL A 5 0.04 -9.60 6.09
C VAL A 5 -0.27 -10.49 4.88
N GLY A 6 -1.47 -11.05 4.81
CA GLY A 6 -1.92 -11.88 3.69
C GLY A 6 -2.58 -11.03 2.61
N MET A 7 -2.13 -11.16 1.36
CA MET A 7 -2.52 -10.33 0.22
C MET A 7 -3.00 -11.19 -0.95
N GLU A 8 -4.06 -10.76 -1.63
CA GLU A 8 -4.63 -11.42 -2.81
C GLU A 8 -4.58 -10.46 -4.01
N LEU A 9 -4.00 -10.93 -5.14
CA LEU A 9 -3.82 -10.17 -6.38
C LEU A 9 -5.08 -10.31 -7.25
N ILE A 10 -5.71 -9.19 -7.61
CA ILE A 10 -7.00 -9.21 -8.35
C ILE A 10 -6.83 -8.90 -9.85
N CYS A 11 -5.89 -8.02 -10.23
CA CYS A 11 -5.65 -7.68 -11.63
C CYS A 11 -4.29 -6.98 -11.82
N HIS A 12 -3.71 -7.09 -13.02
CA HIS A 12 -2.55 -6.33 -13.48
C HIS A 12 -2.98 -5.53 -14.72
N ASP A 13 -3.25 -4.23 -14.56
CA ASP A 13 -3.55 -3.35 -15.69
C ASP A 13 -2.36 -2.41 -15.94
N GLY A 14 -1.58 -2.71 -16.98
CA GLY A 14 -0.44 -1.94 -17.49
C GLY A 14 0.78 -1.81 -16.54
N THR A 15 0.60 -1.11 -15.42
CA THR A 15 1.63 -0.66 -14.47
C THR A 15 1.10 -0.57 -13.03
N MET A 16 -0.14 -1.01 -12.81
CA MET A 16 -0.82 -0.92 -11.53
C MET A 16 -1.22 -2.30 -11.02
N LEU A 17 -0.87 -2.55 -9.77
CA LEU A 17 -1.17 -3.78 -9.06
C LEU A 17 -2.26 -3.49 -8.02
N GLN A 18 -3.44 -4.07 -8.22
CA GLN A 18 -4.55 -3.97 -7.26
C GLN A 18 -4.55 -5.18 -6.32
N ILE A 19 -4.60 -4.87 -5.02
CA ILE A 19 -4.48 -5.83 -3.94
C ILE A 19 -5.69 -5.73 -3.05
N THR A 20 -6.30 -6.87 -2.72
CA THR A 20 -7.22 -6.94 -1.58
C THR A 20 -6.52 -7.59 -0.40
N VAL A 21 -6.55 -6.91 0.74
CA VAL A 21 -5.77 -7.27 1.92
C VAL A 21 -6.68 -7.82 3.00
N LYS A 22 -6.36 -9.02 3.48
CA LYS A 22 -7.13 -9.68 4.55
C LYS A 22 -6.71 -9.21 5.94
N ASN A 23 -5.43 -8.84 6.09
CA ASN A 23 -4.84 -8.40 7.34
C ASN A 23 -4.24 -7.00 7.20
N LYS A 24 -5.07 -5.96 7.29
CA LYS A 24 -4.58 -4.58 7.25
C LYS A 24 -3.87 -4.16 8.55
N PRO A 25 -3.01 -3.13 8.51
CA PRO A 25 -2.45 -2.52 9.71
C PRO A 25 -3.56 -2.14 10.70
N LYS A 26 -3.32 -2.33 12.00
CA LYS A 26 -4.28 -1.99 13.07
C LYS A 26 -3.97 -0.66 13.72
N THR A 27 -2.74 -0.17 13.54
CA THR A 27 -2.28 1.09 14.11
C THR A 27 -1.69 1.97 13.03
N PHE A 28 -1.76 3.29 13.24
CA PHE A 28 -1.12 4.25 12.36
C PHE A 28 0.39 3.99 12.22
N LYS A 29 1.05 3.55 13.31
CA LYS A 29 2.48 3.21 13.29
C LYS A 29 2.78 2.07 12.30
N GLU A 30 2.00 0.99 12.34
CA GLU A 30 2.12 -0.12 11.40
C GLU A 30 1.84 0.32 9.97
N ALA A 31 0.83 1.15 9.76
CA ALA A 31 0.47 1.66 8.43
C ALA A 31 1.54 2.61 7.86
N PHE A 32 2.14 3.44 8.70
CA PHE A 32 3.19 4.36 8.30
C PHE A 32 4.48 3.61 7.95
N GLN A 33 4.82 2.58 8.72
CA GLN A 33 5.94 1.70 8.39
C GLN A 33 5.70 1.00 7.05
N LEU A 34 4.49 0.48 6.83
CA LEU A 34 4.12 -0.15 5.56
C LEU A 34 4.14 0.85 4.38
N ALA A 35 3.71 2.09 4.60
CA ALA A 35 3.78 3.15 3.59
C ALA A 35 5.23 3.42 3.16
N ILE A 36 6.18 3.45 4.10
CA ILE A 36 7.62 3.59 3.80
C ILE A 36 8.13 2.41 2.98
N GLU A 37 7.77 1.18 3.37
CA GLU A 37 8.18 -0.04 2.67
C GLU A 37 7.66 -0.06 1.23
N GLN A 38 6.39 0.29 1.03
CA GLN A 38 5.77 0.36 -0.30
C GLN A 38 6.33 1.51 -1.14
N GLU A 39 6.62 2.67 -0.55
CA GLU A 39 7.28 3.78 -1.24
C GLU A 39 8.70 3.40 -1.70
N THR A 40 9.42 2.62 -0.90
CA THR A 40 10.77 2.15 -1.25
C THR A 40 10.74 1.19 -2.46
N ILE A 41 9.66 0.43 -2.62
CA ILE A 41 9.51 -0.58 -3.69
C ILE A 41 8.86 0.02 -4.93
N ALA A 42 7.85 0.87 -4.76
CA ALA A 42 6.99 1.38 -5.82
C ALA A 42 6.70 2.88 -5.60
N PRO A 43 7.71 3.77 -5.71
CA PRO A 43 7.59 5.18 -5.34
C PRO A 43 6.55 5.95 -6.18
N SER A 44 6.27 5.50 -7.41
CA SER A 44 5.19 6.09 -8.22
C SER A 44 3.80 5.99 -7.56
N THR A 45 3.62 5.12 -6.58
CA THR A 45 2.38 4.97 -5.80
C THR A 45 2.01 6.26 -5.05
N THR A 46 2.97 6.99 -4.48
CA THR A 46 2.68 8.25 -3.77
C THR A 46 3.07 9.50 -4.57
N ILE A 47 4.10 9.40 -5.41
CA ILE A 47 4.62 10.54 -6.19
C ILE A 47 3.59 11.05 -7.21
N VAL A 48 2.96 10.17 -7.98
CA VAL A 48 1.98 10.56 -9.00
C VAL A 48 0.76 11.28 -8.41
N PRO A 49 0.11 10.74 -7.36
CA PRO A 49 -0.97 11.45 -6.69
C PRO A 49 -0.49 12.62 -5.81
N SER A 50 0.83 12.84 -5.67
CA SER A 50 1.42 13.91 -4.84
C SER A 50 0.93 13.89 -3.39
N ILE A 51 0.72 12.70 -2.84
CA ILE A 51 0.27 12.51 -1.45
C ILE A 51 1.49 12.28 -0.54
N SER A 52 1.39 12.74 0.70
CA SER A 52 2.38 12.44 1.71
C SER A 52 2.30 10.99 2.19
N LEU A 53 3.41 10.46 2.72
CA LEU A 53 3.43 9.14 3.37
C LEU A 53 2.41 9.02 4.50
N SER A 54 2.11 10.12 5.20
CA SER A 54 1.11 10.13 6.28
C SER A 54 -0.31 10.02 5.76
N GLU A 55 -0.63 10.66 4.64
CA GLU A 55 -1.92 10.51 3.95
C GLU A 55 -2.06 9.11 3.37
N TYR A 56 -0.98 8.56 2.81
CA TYR A 56 -0.96 7.19 2.31
C TYR A 56 -1.16 6.17 3.42
N ALA A 57 -0.47 6.33 4.57
CA ALA A 57 -0.68 5.51 5.76
C ALA A 57 -2.13 5.57 6.27
N CYS A 58 -2.76 6.75 6.22
CA CYS A 58 -4.18 6.90 6.54
C CYS A 58 -5.07 6.10 5.58
N ALA A 59 -4.74 6.07 4.29
CA ALA A 59 -5.47 5.27 3.31
C ALA A 59 -5.31 3.76 3.61
N LEU A 60 -4.10 3.28 3.87
CA LEU A 60 -3.82 1.87 4.20
C LEU A 60 -4.60 1.36 5.43
N LEU A 61 -4.95 2.24 6.36
CA LEU A 61 -5.81 1.90 7.52
C LEU A 61 -7.30 1.80 7.16
N LYS A 62 -7.76 2.64 6.24
CA LYS A 62 -9.18 2.85 5.97
C LYS A 62 -9.73 1.91 4.90
N THR A 63 -8.90 1.53 3.92
CA THR A 63 -9.31 0.67 2.80
C THR A 63 -8.65 -0.70 2.88
N ASP A 64 -9.39 -1.71 2.43
CA ASP A 64 -8.89 -3.08 2.27
C ASP A 64 -8.46 -3.34 0.82
N HIS A 65 -8.68 -2.37 -0.07
CA HIS A 65 -8.22 -2.36 -1.46
C HIS A 65 -7.09 -1.36 -1.63
N TRP A 66 -5.90 -1.86 -1.96
CA TRP A 66 -4.71 -1.05 -2.17
C TRP A 66 -4.27 -1.11 -3.63
N PHE A 67 -3.65 -0.03 -4.07
CA PHE A 67 -3.11 0.10 -5.42
C PHE A 67 -1.63 0.44 -5.27
N LEU A 68 -0.77 -0.39 -5.85
CA LEU A 68 0.64 -0.10 -6.03
C LEU A 68 0.87 0.24 -7.49
N HIS A 69 1.53 1.36 -7.74
CA HIS A 69 1.90 1.75 -9.09
C HIS A 69 3.41 1.59 -9.22
N GLU A 70 3.84 0.71 -10.11
CA GLU A 70 5.23 0.59 -10.54
C GLU A 70 5.27 1.04 -12.00
N ARG A 71 5.84 2.22 -12.25
CA ARG A 71 6.21 2.54 -13.64
C ARG A 71 7.40 1.68 -14.04
N PRO A 72 7.48 1.16 -15.28
CA PRO A 72 8.78 0.84 -15.86
C PRO A 72 9.67 2.08 -15.95
#